data_AF-A0A256A8K0-F1
#
_entry.id   AF-A0A256A8K0-F1
#
_cell.length_a   1.000
_cell.length_b   1.000
_cell.length_c   1.000
_cell.angle_alpha   90.00
_cell.angle_beta   90.00
_cell.angle_gamma   90.00
#
_symmetry.space_group_name_H-M   'P 1'
#
loop_
_entity.id
_entity.type
_entity.pdbx_description
1 polymer ?
#
loop_
_entity_poly.entity_id
_entity_poly.type
_entity_poly.pdbx_seq_one_letter_code
_entity_poly.pdbx_strand_id
1 'polypeptide(L)'
;MKPATLLSLLSFLVVISCSKINSSENVIIFENSNYKILTSKKKLETYLNNWLERQKNNPYMGIKKDQELYDLTFKQENKGQINLYEIAKNRKLSDRLLFVAANLIDQKNVIAFNKQTNDEVIILSMKEKNTRIFSINKEIIFEVVDYID
;
A
#
# COMPACT_ATOMS: atom_id res chain seq x y z
N MET A 1 -16.20 6.12 62.28
CA MET A 1 -16.85 6.48 61.00
C MET A 1 -15.76 6.57 59.94
N LYS A 2 -15.80 5.73 58.90
CA LYS A 2 -14.81 5.70 57.81
C LYS A 2 -15.30 6.61 56.67
N PRO A 3 -14.48 7.46 56.05
CA PRO A 3 -14.84 8.09 54.79
C PRO A 3 -14.54 7.12 53.65
N ALA A 4 -15.54 6.87 52.81
CA ALA A 4 -15.38 6.17 51.54
C ALA A 4 -14.93 7.19 50.49
N THR A 5 -13.71 7.01 49.99
CA THR A 5 -13.15 7.79 48.89
C THR A 5 -13.82 7.35 47.59
N LEU A 6 -14.75 8.16 47.07
CA LEU A 6 -15.32 7.97 45.74
C LEU A 6 -14.30 8.48 44.70
N LEU A 7 -13.54 7.58 44.08
CA LEU A 7 -12.76 7.91 42.90
C LEU A 7 -13.73 8.09 41.71
N SER A 8 -13.84 9.34 41.26
CA SER A 8 -14.50 9.72 40.02
C SER A 8 -13.74 9.12 38.83
N LEU A 9 -14.43 8.28 38.06
CA LEU A 9 -13.94 7.65 36.84
C LEU A 9 -13.91 8.72 35.72
N LEU A 10 -12.73 9.23 35.38
CA LEU A 10 -12.55 10.04 34.18
C LEU A 10 -12.75 9.17 32.93
N SER A 11 -13.92 9.29 32.30
CA SER A 11 -14.18 8.73 30.98
C SER A 11 -13.43 9.54 29.93
N PHE A 12 -12.29 9.02 29.46
CA PHE A 12 -11.64 9.50 28.23
C PHE A 12 -12.50 9.09 27.03
N LEU A 13 -13.30 10.03 26.53
CA LEU A 13 -13.83 9.97 25.17
C LEU A 13 -12.66 10.11 24.20
N VAL A 14 -12.13 8.98 23.73
CA VAL A 14 -11.26 8.94 22.55
C VAL A 14 -12.15 9.21 21.35
N VAL A 15 -12.20 10.47 20.93
CA VAL A 15 -12.77 10.85 19.64
C VAL A 15 -11.84 10.29 18.56
N ILE A 16 -12.17 9.10 18.05
CA ILE A 16 -11.53 8.55 16.86
C ILE A 16 -11.97 9.43 15.70
N SER A 17 -11.17 10.46 15.40
CA SER A 17 -11.32 11.24 14.18
C SER A 17 -11.13 10.29 13.00
N CYS A 18 -12.23 10.00 12.31
CA CYS A 18 -12.23 9.34 11.02
C CYS A 18 -11.55 10.32 10.04
N SER A 19 -10.24 10.19 9.87
CA SER A 19 -9.47 10.98 8.92
C SER A 19 -9.99 10.66 7.53
N LYS A 20 -10.78 11.58 6.95
CA LYS A 20 -11.12 11.54 5.52
C LYS A 20 -9.82 11.44 4.75
N ILE A 21 -9.61 10.30 4.12
CA ILE A 21 -8.48 10.02 3.25
C ILE A 21 -8.51 11.06 2.14
N ASN A 22 -7.55 11.98 2.14
CA ASN A 22 -7.45 13.01 1.11
C ASN A 22 -7.15 12.33 -0.22
N SER A 23 -8.16 12.11 -1.06
CA SER A 23 -8.06 11.19 -2.21
C SER A 23 -6.98 11.60 -3.22
N SER A 24 -6.69 12.90 -3.35
CA SER A 24 -5.67 13.46 -4.25
C SER A 24 -4.23 13.15 -3.83
N GLU A 25 -4.00 12.81 -2.57
CA GLU A 25 -2.68 12.45 -2.02
C GLU A 25 -2.40 10.94 -2.10
N ASN A 26 -3.37 10.17 -2.58
CA ASN A 26 -3.28 8.71 -2.62
C ASN A 26 -3.07 8.18 -4.04
N VAL A 27 -2.48 6.99 -4.11
CA VAL A 27 -2.21 6.22 -5.31
C VAL A 27 -2.82 4.84 -5.13
N ILE A 28 -3.61 4.40 -6.10
CA ILE A 28 -4.12 3.03 -6.17
C ILE A 28 -3.01 2.16 -6.74
N ILE A 29 -2.51 1.24 -5.91
CA ILE A 29 -1.43 0.31 -6.26
C ILE A 29 -1.94 -1.09 -6.56
N PHE A 30 -3.19 -1.39 -6.21
CA PHE A 30 -3.90 -2.61 -6.59
C PHE A 30 -5.41 -2.37 -6.58
N GLU A 31 -6.12 -2.96 -7.53
CA GLU A 31 -7.58 -2.96 -7.58
C GLU A 31 -8.14 -4.22 -8.25
N ASN A 32 -9.14 -4.84 -7.62
CA ASN A 32 -9.95 -5.91 -8.22
C ASN A 32 -11.45 -5.56 -8.13
N SER A 33 -12.33 -6.55 -8.31
CA SER A 33 -13.78 -6.36 -8.22
C SER A 33 -14.24 -5.96 -6.81
N ASN A 34 -13.56 -6.48 -5.78
CA ASN A 34 -14.00 -6.41 -4.38
C ASN A 34 -13.20 -5.38 -3.58
N TYR A 35 -11.92 -5.17 -3.92
CA TYR A 35 -10.96 -4.48 -3.08
C TYR A 35 -10.16 -3.42 -3.83
N LYS A 36 -9.74 -2.39 -3.10
CA LYS A 36 -8.82 -1.34 -3.54
C LYS A 36 -7.73 -1.16 -2.49
N ILE A 37 -6.47 -1.14 -2.91
CA ILE A 37 -5.33 -0.89 -2.02
C ILE A 37 -4.66 0.42 -2.43
N LEU A 38 -4.51 1.29 -1.45
CA LEU A 38 -4.01 2.65 -1.56
C LEU A 38 -2.72 2.80 -0.77
N THR A 39 -1.85 3.67 -1.26
CA THR A 39 -0.75 4.25 -0.46
C THR A 39 -0.71 5.75 -0.72
N SER A 40 -0.05 6.51 0.15
CA SER A 40 0.15 7.93 -0.13
C SER A 40 1.26 8.13 -1.17
N LYS A 41 1.16 9.18 -1.98
CA LYS A 41 2.18 9.59 -2.96
C LYS A 41 3.56 9.67 -2.28
N LYS A 42 3.64 10.29 -1.11
CA LYS A 42 4.87 10.43 -0.32
C LYS A 42 5.49 9.08 0.07
N LYS A 43 4.68 8.12 0.53
CA LYS A 43 5.19 6.79 0.93
C LYS A 43 5.72 6.01 -0.28
N LEU A 44 5.00 6.06 -1.39
CA LEU A 44 5.43 5.42 -2.65
C LEU A 44 6.70 6.06 -3.21
N GLU A 45 6.79 7.39 -3.23
CA GLU A 45 7.97 8.14 -3.68
C GLU A 45 9.20 7.78 -2.86
N THR A 46 9.05 7.79 -1.52
CA THR A 46 10.12 7.42 -0.59
C THR A 46 10.60 6.00 -0.84
N TYR A 47 9.69 5.04 -1.03
CA TYR A 47 10.04 3.66 -1.32
C TYR A 47 10.81 3.54 -2.65
N LEU A 48 10.28 4.11 -3.74
CA LEU A 48 10.88 3.98 -5.07
C LEU A 48 12.25 4.67 -5.15
N ASN A 49 12.41 5.86 -4.55
CA ASN A 49 13.71 6.54 -4.50
C ASN A 49 14.75 5.70 -3.74
N ASN A 50 14.39 5.19 -2.55
CA ASN A 50 15.30 4.33 -1.78
C ASN A 50 15.62 3.02 -2.52
N TRP A 51 14.66 2.46 -3.23
CA TRP A 51 14.87 1.26 -4.03
C TRP A 51 15.82 1.53 -5.20
N LEU A 52 15.54 2.55 -6.01
CA LEU A 52 16.36 2.91 -7.18
C LEU A 52 17.80 3.26 -6.77
N GLU A 53 17.99 3.98 -5.67
CA GLU A 53 19.34 4.33 -5.18
C GLU A 53 20.14 3.09 -4.77
N ARG A 54 19.50 2.13 -4.08
CA ARG A 54 20.15 0.85 -3.72
C ARG A 54 20.51 0.00 -4.94
N GLN A 55 19.80 0.18 -6.05
CA GLN A 55 20.00 -0.60 -7.26
C GLN A 55 20.90 0.10 -8.29
N LYS A 56 21.37 1.32 -8.05
CA LYS A 56 22.13 2.14 -9.01
C LYS A 56 23.34 1.45 -9.63
N ASN A 57 23.98 0.54 -8.89
CA ASN A 57 25.15 -0.21 -9.34
C ASN A 57 24.83 -1.67 -9.72
N ASN A 58 23.56 -2.08 -9.66
CA ASN A 58 23.13 -3.42 -10.03
C ASN A 58 22.74 -3.43 -11.52
N PRO A 59 23.30 -4.31 -12.37
CA PRO A 59 22.92 -4.42 -13.79
C PRO A 59 21.51 -5.02 -14.02
N TYR A 60 20.69 -5.13 -12.98
CA TYR A 60 19.38 -5.79 -13.01
C TYR A 60 18.37 -5.11 -13.95
N MET A 61 17.73 -5.90 -14.83
CA MET A 61 16.71 -5.41 -15.78
C MET A 61 15.50 -4.74 -15.11
N GLY A 62 15.16 -5.11 -13.87
CA GLY A 62 13.99 -4.57 -13.17
C GLY A 62 14.09 -3.07 -12.86
N ILE A 63 15.30 -2.50 -12.80
CA ILE A 63 15.52 -1.09 -12.47
C ILE A 63 14.88 -0.17 -13.51
N LYS A 64 14.94 -0.52 -14.80
CA LYS A 64 14.32 0.28 -15.87
C LYS A 64 12.82 0.36 -15.69
N LYS A 65 12.17 -0.77 -15.34
CA LYS A 65 10.73 -0.82 -15.09
C LYS A 65 10.35 -0.08 -13.80
N ASP A 66 11.19 -0.14 -12.76
CA ASP A 66 10.97 0.62 -11.53
C ASP A 66 11.09 2.13 -11.76
N GLN A 67 12.05 2.56 -12.59
CA GLN A 67 12.18 3.94 -13.01
C GLN A 67 10.98 4.38 -13.86
N GLU A 68 10.45 3.52 -14.73
CA GLU A 68 9.24 3.82 -15.50
C GLU A 68 8.02 3.99 -14.58
N LEU A 69 7.84 3.14 -13.55
CA LEU A 69 6.80 3.32 -12.54
C LEU A 69 6.94 4.66 -11.79
N TYR A 70 8.17 5.05 -11.44
CA TYR A 70 8.44 6.34 -10.81
C TYR A 70 8.01 7.51 -11.71
N ASP A 71 8.44 7.48 -12.98
CA ASP A 71 8.18 8.55 -13.94
C ASP A 71 6.68 8.69 -14.23
N LEU A 72 5.95 7.57 -14.37
CA LEU A 72 4.50 7.55 -14.56
C LEU A 72 3.73 8.12 -13.36
N THR A 73 4.29 8.02 -12.15
CA THR A 73 3.62 8.44 -10.92
C THR A 73 3.93 9.89 -10.55
N PHE A 74 5.19 10.32 -10.68
CA PHE A 74 5.69 11.56 -10.08
C PHE A 74 6.17 12.62 -11.07
N LYS A 75 6.50 12.25 -12.32
CA LYS A 75 6.92 13.26 -13.33
C LYS A 75 5.74 13.85 -14.11
N GLN A 76 4.54 13.30 -13.96
CA GLN A 76 3.32 13.83 -14.58
C GLN A 76 2.59 14.74 -13.59
N GLU A 77 2.18 15.93 -14.03
CA GLU A 77 1.29 16.80 -13.25
C GLU A 77 -0.09 16.16 -13.10
N ASN A 78 -0.28 15.40 -12.02
CA ASN A 78 -1.56 14.77 -11.70
C ASN A 78 -2.23 15.48 -10.52
N LYS A 79 -3.31 16.22 -10.82
CA LYS A 79 -4.14 16.93 -9.83
C LYS A 79 -5.09 16.02 -9.04
N GLY A 80 -5.18 14.73 -9.40
CA GLY A 80 -6.10 13.76 -8.80
C GLY A 80 -5.42 12.55 -8.16
N GLN A 81 -6.27 11.64 -7.67
CA GLN A 81 -5.87 10.29 -7.30
C GLN A 81 -5.33 9.57 -8.55
N ILE A 82 -4.19 8.90 -8.41
CA ILE A 82 -3.58 8.18 -9.53
C ILE A 82 -3.97 6.71 -9.44
N ASN A 83 -4.52 6.15 -10.51
CA ASN A 83 -4.70 4.69 -10.64
C ASN A 83 -3.47 4.04 -11.25
N LEU A 84 -2.39 3.92 -10.47
CA LEU A 84 -1.13 3.36 -10.96
C LEU A 84 -1.29 1.89 -11.36
N TYR A 85 -2.22 1.16 -10.73
CA TYR A 85 -2.55 -0.21 -11.12
C TYR A 85 -3.04 -0.33 -12.57
N GLU A 86 -4.00 0.51 -12.95
CA GLU A 86 -4.51 0.54 -14.33
C GLU A 86 -3.43 0.98 -15.33
N ILE A 87 -2.65 2.01 -14.97
CA ILE A 87 -1.53 2.50 -15.80
C ILE A 87 -0.49 1.40 -16.01
N ALA A 88 -0.06 0.72 -14.94
CA ALA A 88 0.94 -0.35 -15.01
C ALA A 88 0.43 -1.55 -15.82
N LYS A 89 -0.86 -1.89 -15.72
CA LYS A 89 -1.48 -2.92 -16.55
C LYS A 89 -1.38 -2.59 -18.04
N ASN A 90 -1.70 -1.35 -18.41
CA ASN A 90 -1.63 -0.89 -19.80
C ASN A 90 -0.19 -0.81 -20.34
N ARG A 91 0.79 -0.56 -19.46
CA ARG A 91 2.22 -0.46 -19.79
C ARG A 91 2.99 -1.78 -19.66
N LYS A 92 2.36 -2.89 -19.27
CA LYS A 92 3.00 -4.18 -18.99
C LYS A 92 4.05 -4.10 -17.86
N LEU A 93 3.76 -3.32 -16.82
CA LEU A 93 4.56 -3.13 -15.60
C LEU A 93 3.89 -3.75 -14.35
N SER A 94 2.79 -4.50 -14.52
CA SER A 94 2.02 -5.06 -13.40
C SER A 94 2.86 -5.93 -12.47
N ASP A 95 3.77 -6.74 -13.01
CA ASP A 95 4.70 -7.58 -12.24
C ASP A 95 5.53 -6.74 -11.26
N ARG A 96 6.06 -5.62 -11.73
CA ARG A 96 6.85 -4.71 -10.91
C ARG A 96 6.00 -3.93 -9.93
N LEU A 97 4.82 -3.47 -10.35
CA LEU A 97 3.92 -2.79 -9.43
C LEU A 97 3.47 -3.72 -8.29
N LEU A 98 3.18 -4.99 -8.57
CA LEU A 98 2.83 -5.96 -7.54
C LEU A 98 4.01 -6.21 -6.58
N PHE A 99 5.24 -6.28 -7.10
CA PHE A 99 6.44 -6.34 -6.26
C PHE A 99 6.57 -5.11 -5.34
N VAL A 100 6.35 -3.90 -5.87
CA VAL A 100 6.36 -2.65 -5.07
C VAL A 100 5.24 -2.69 -4.01
N ALA A 101 4.04 -3.09 -4.41
CA ALA A 101 2.88 -3.19 -3.51
C ALA A 101 3.13 -4.18 -2.37
N ALA A 102 3.71 -5.35 -2.67
CA ALA A 102 4.08 -6.34 -1.67
C ALA A 102 5.00 -5.74 -0.60
N ASN A 103 6.04 -5.01 -1.01
CA ASN A 103 6.95 -4.34 -0.07
C ASN A 103 6.25 -3.26 0.77
N LEU A 104 5.36 -2.46 0.17
CA LEU A 104 4.60 -1.45 0.90
C LEU A 104 3.60 -2.08 1.90
N ILE A 105 3.00 -3.22 1.56
CA ILE A 105 2.12 -3.98 2.46
C ILE A 105 2.92 -4.50 3.66
N ASP A 106 4.08 -5.11 3.42
CA ASP A 106 4.94 -5.65 4.48
C ASP A 106 5.39 -4.53 5.44
N GLN A 107 5.64 -3.33 4.91
CA GLN A 107 5.96 -2.13 5.69
C GLN A 107 4.76 -1.44 6.37
N LYS A 108 3.54 -1.98 6.24
CA LYS A 108 2.30 -1.35 6.74
C LYS A 108 2.11 0.08 6.21
N ASN A 109 2.53 0.31 4.98
CA ASN A 109 2.49 1.60 4.30
C ASN A 109 1.30 1.74 3.34
N VAL A 110 0.28 0.91 3.51
CA VAL A 110 -0.91 0.86 2.67
C VAL A 110 -2.17 0.92 3.52
N ILE A 111 -3.28 1.25 2.87
CA ILE A 111 -4.62 1.08 3.42
C ILE A 111 -5.46 0.33 2.37
N ALA A 112 -6.25 -0.64 2.78
CA ALA A 112 -7.09 -1.44 1.90
C ALA A 112 -8.57 -1.26 2.23
N PHE A 113 -9.42 -1.24 1.22
CA PHE A 113 -10.86 -1.05 1.37
C PHE A 113 -11.66 -2.10 0.60
N ASN A 114 -12.79 -2.50 1.16
CA ASN A 114 -13.86 -3.14 0.40
C ASN A 114 -14.58 -2.08 -0.44
N LYS A 115 -14.70 -2.28 -1.75
CA LYS A 115 -15.29 -1.30 -2.68
C LYS A 115 -16.79 -1.13 -2.52
N GLN A 116 -17.49 -2.15 -2.02
CA GLN A 116 -18.95 -2.14 -1.86
C GLN A 116 -19.35 -1.48 -0.55
N THR A 117 -18.69 -1.85 0.55
CA THR A 117 -19.02 -1.33 1.89
C THR A 117 -18.23 -0.08 2.26
N ASN A 118 -17.12 0.19 1.55
CA ASN A 118 -16.17 1.27 1.82
C ASN A 118 -15.49 1.15 3.20
N ASP A 119 -15.52 -0.04 3.80
CA ASP A 119 -14.83 -0.34 5.07
C ASP A 119 -13.36 -0.64 4.82
N GLU A 120 -12.51 -0.20 5.76
CA GLU A 120 -11.11 -0.61 5.80
C GLU A 120 -11.00 -2.11 6.12
N VAL A 121 -10.12 -2.81 5.42
CA VAL A 121 -9.89 -4.25 5.56
C VAL A 121 -8.42 -4.55 5.82
N ILE A 122 -8.17 -5.64 6.53
CA ILE A 122 -6.81 -6.08 6.86
C ILE A 122 -6.28 -6.96 5.73
N ILE A 123 -5.09 -6.63 5.23
CA ILE A 123 -4.32 -7.51 4.34
C ILE A 123 -3.48 -8.46 5.20
N LEU A 124 -3.69 -9.76 4.99
CA LEU A 124 -2.84 -10.82 5.52
C LEU A 124 -1.73 -11.12 4.51
N SER A 125 -0.49 -11.20 5.00
CA SER A 125 0.71 -11.55 4.22
C SER A 125 1.25 -12.87 4.76
N MET A 126 1.51 -13.82 3.85
CA MET A 126 2.13 -15.11 4.15
C MET A 126 3.28 -15.33 3.19
N LYS A 127 4.36 -15.97 3.67
CA LYS A 127 5.51 -16.34 2.83
C LYS A 127 5.63 -17.86 2.74
N GLU A 128 5.61 -18.36 1.52
CA GLU A 128 5.85 -19.77 1.20
C GLU A 128 7.03 -19.88 0.22
N LYS A 129 8.15 -20.46 0.67
CA LYS A 129 9.40 -20.52 -0.09
C LYS A 129 9.82 -19.11 -0.58
N ASN A 130 9.80 -18.89 -1.89
CA ASN A 130 10.13 -17.65 -2.58
C ASN A 130 8.88 -16.87 -3.03
N THR A 131 7.69 -17.22 -2.55
CA THR A 131 6.45 -16.56 -2.93
C THR A 131 5.83 -15.88 -1.72
N ARG A 132 5.45 -14.60 -1.88
CA ARG A 132 4.62 -13.85 -0.93
C ARG A 132 3.19 -13.88 -1.43
N ILE A 133 2.29 -14.32 -0.57
CA ILE A 133 0.86 -14.47 -0.83
C ILE A 133 0.12 -13.43 0.01
N PHE A 134 -0.70 -12.61 -0.65
CA PHE A 134 -1.49 -11.57 0.00
C PHE A 134 -2.97 -11.93 -0.09
N SER A 135 -3.68 -11.84 1.04
CA SER A 135 -5.10 -12.17 1.12
C SER A 135 -5.90 -11.19 1.97
N ILE A 136 -7.19 -11.08 1.68
CA ILE A 136 -8.18 -10.32 2.45
C ILE A 136 -9.36 -11.27 2.68
N ASN A 137 -9.81 -11.45 3.92
CA ASN A 137 -10.93 -12.36 4.25
C ASN A 137 -10.78 -13.78 3.68
N LYS A 138 -9.54 -14.31 3.64
CA LYS A 138 -9.16 -15.61 3.05
C LYS A 138 -9.26 -15.67 1.51
N GLU A 139 -9.61 -14.59 0.83
CA GLU A 139 -9.47 -14.45 -0.64
C GLU A 139 -8.03 -14.04 -0.96
N ILE A 140 -7.32 -14.83 -1.77
CA ILE A 140 -6.02 -14.42 -2.31
C ILE A 140 -6.25 -13.29 -3.31
N ILE A 141 -5.63 -12.14 -3.05
CA ILE A 141 -5.76 -10.96 -3.91
C ILE A 141 -4.66 -10.91 -4.96
N PHE A 142 -3.42 -11.27 -4.60
CA PHE A 142 -2.32 -11.47 -5.53
C PHE A 142 -1.15 -12.20 -4.86
N GLU A 143 -0.24 -12.68 -5.70
CA GLU A 143 1.00 -13.35 -5.31
C GLU A 143 2.19 -12.64 -5.96
N VAL A 144 3.32 -12.64 -5.28
CA VAL A 144 4.59 -12.13 -5.80
C VAL A 144 5.66 -13.17 -5.58
N VAL A 145 6.29 -13.61 -6.67
CA VAL A 145 7.50 -14.42 -6.59
C VAL A 145 8.67 -13.47 -6.35
N ASP A 146 9.27 -13.58 -5.17
CA ASP A 146 10.57 -12.98 -4.88
C ASP A 146 11.60 -13.75 -5.71
N TYR A 147 12.18 -13.07 -6.70
CA TYR A 147 13.41 -13.57 -7.29
C TYR A 147 14.46 -13.54 -6.18
N ILE A 148 14.87 -14.73 -5.74
CA ILE A 148 15.99 -14.89 -4.82
C ILE A 148 17.21 -14.32 -5.53
N ASP A 149 17.80 -13.28 -4.96
CA ASP A 149 19.19 -12.91 -5.23
C ASP A 149 20.12 -14.02 -4.70
#